data_AF-A0A3B8ZGU5-F1
#
_entry.id   AF-A0A3B8ZGU5-F1
#
_cell.length_a   1.000
_cell.length_b   1.000
_cell.length_c   1.000
_cell.angle_alpha   90.00
_cell.angle_beta   90.00
_cell.angle_gamma   90.00
#
_symmetry.space_group_name_H-M   'P 1'
#
loop_
_entity.id
_entity.type
_entity.pdbx_description
1 polymer ?
#
loop_
_entity_poly.entity_id
_entity_poly.type
_entity_poly.pdbx_seq_one_letter_code
_entity_poly.pdbx_strand_id
1 'polypeptide(L)'
;SENWKRPEAELDFLMDLLTRYLIDERQRLIENNLRVRIIGQRSGLPSKVLDEIDRTLQVCQTHSGMTLCLAINYGSRAELVGAIRNIASKVQQGELLADQIDEALVSSQLTTSGLPDPDLLIRTSGEMRISNFLLWQISYSEFWVTPTLWPDFDRGDLLEAIRQYANRDRRFGGLKPAGSS
;
A
#
# COMPACT_ATOMS: atom_id res chain seq x y z
N SER A 1 -6.43 13.65 0.25
CA SER A 1 -5.01 13.29 0.47
C SER A 1 -4.16 14.56 0.54
N GLU A 2 -3.00 14.51 1.19
CA GLU A 2 -2.19 15.70 1.50
C GLU A 2 -1.47 16.28 0.27
N ASN A 3 -1.32 15.49 -0.81
CA ASN A 3 -0.65 15.91 -2.05
C ASN A 3 -1.44 16.95 -2.87
N TRP A 4 -2.76 17.07 -2.70
CA TRP A 4 -3.59 18.06 -3.41
C TRP A 4 -3.35 19.52 -2.97
N LYS A 5 -2.51 19.73 -1.95
CA LYS A 5 -2.08 21.08 -1.52
C LYS A 5 -0.90 21.62 -2.34
N ARG A 6 -0.35 20.82 -3.26
CA ARG A 6 0.77 21.21 -4.13
C ARG A 6 0.29 22.09 -5.29
N PRO A 7 1.16 22.90 -5.90
CA PRO A 7 0.82 23.68 -7.08
C PRO A 7 0.24 22.80 -8.20
N GLU A 8 -0.75 23.31 -8.94
CA GLU A 8 -1.46 22.59 -10.01
C GLU A 8 -0.48 22.00 -11.05
N ALA A 9 0.51 22.78 -11.47
CA ALA A 9 1.53 22.32 -12.42
C ALA A 9 2.37 21.12 -11.90
N GLU A 10 2.61 21.02 -10.60
CA GLU A 10 3.32 19.87 -10.01
C GLU A 10 2.41 18.64 -9.98
N LEU A 11 1.13 18.82 -9.68
CA LEU A 11 0.14 17.75 -9.73
C LEU A 11 -0.02 17.20 -11.15
N ASP A 12 -0.15 18.06 -12.15
CA ASP A 12 -0.25 17.66 -13.55
C ASP A 12 0.99 16.88 -14.01
N PHE A 13 2.18 17.37 -13.65
CA PHE A 13 3.42 16.67 -13.92
C PHE A 13 3.46 15.27 -13.30
N LEU A 14 3.02 15.13 -12.04
CA LEU A 14 2.95 13.83 -11.36
C LEU A 14 1.96 12.87 -12.04
N MET A 15 0.81 13.38 -12.52
CA MET A 15 -0.18 12.57 -13.22
C MET A 15 0.32 12.13 -14.60
N ASP A 16 1.03 13.00 -15.32
CA ASP A 16 1.67 12.66 -16.60
C ASP A 16 2.82 11.66 -16.42
N LEU A 17 3.58 11.76 -15.33
CA LEU A 17 4.63 10.81 -14.99
C LEU A 17 4.02 9.43 -14.67
N LEU A 18 2.95 9.39 -13.87
CA LEU A 18 2.23 8.16 -13.56
C LEU A 18 1.67 7.51 -14.83
N THR A 19 1.08 8.30 -15.72
CA THR A 19 0.54 7.81 -17.00
C THR A 19 1.65 7.18 -17.85
N ARG A 20 2.80 7.84 -17.98
CA ARG A 20 3.95 7.30 -18.72
C ARG A 20 4.45 6.01 -18.10
N TYR A 21 4.65 5.98 -16.79
CA TYR A 21 5.07 4.78 -16.07
C TYR A 21 4.14 3.59 -16.31
N LEU A 22 2.82 3.80 -16.23
CA LEU A 22 1.82 2.74 -16.49
C LEU A 22 1.82 2.22 -17.92
N ILE A 23 2.26 3.03 -18.90
CA ILE A 23 2.39 2.62 -20.30
C ILE A 23 3.71 1.88 -20.51
N ASP A 24 4.82 2.49 -20.10
CA ASP A 24 6.18 2.03 -20.37
C ASP A 24 6.48 0.71 -19.66
N GLU A 25 6.01 0.54 -18.42
CA GLU A 25 6.26 -0.67 -17.63
C GLU A 25 5.24 -1.78 -17.89
N ARG A 26 4.13 -1.53 -18.61
CA ARG A 26 3.06 -2.52 -18.79
C ARG A 26 3.56 -3.82 -19.40
N GLN A 27 4.38 -3.72 -20.44
CA GLN A 27 4.93 -4.89 -21.11
C GLN A 27 5.78 -5.72 -20.14
N ARG A 28 6.57 -5.05 -19.29
CA ARG A 28 7.35 -5.70 -18.24
C ARG A 28 6.46 -6.37 -17.19
N LEU A 29 5.36 -5.75 -16.79
CA LEU A 29 4.38 -6.34 -15.87
C LEU A 29 3.79 -7.65 -16.43
N ILE A 30 3.52 -7.69 -17.74
CA ILE A 30 3.01 -8.87 -18.45
C ILE A 30 4.09 -9.96 -18.53
N GLU A 31 5.28 -9.62 -19.02
CA GLU A 31 6.39 -10.57 -19.18
C GLU A 31 6.80 -11.25 -17.87
N ASN A 32 6.69 -10.52 -16.75
CA ASN A 32 6.98 -11.03 -15.42
C ASN A 32 5.77 -11.67 -14.70
N ASN A 33 4.64 -11.84 -15.39
CA ASN A 33 3.41 -12.44 -14.85
C ASN A 33 2.97 -11.78 -13.53
N LEU A 34 3.05 -10.45 -13.45
CA LEU A 34 2.72 -9.69 -12.25
C LEU A 34 1.22 -9.43 -12.15
N ARG A 35 0.64 -9.73 -10.99
CA ARG A 35 -0.73 -9.30 -10.68
C ARG A 35 -0.69 -7.87 -10.15
N VAL A 36 -1.48 -6.97 -10.74
CA VAL A 36 -1.49 -5.57 -10.32
C VAL A 36 -2.72 -5.29 -9.45
N ARG A 37 -2.51 -4.55 -8.36
CA ARG A 37 -3.56 -4.01 -7.49
C ARG A 37 -3.33 -2.53 -7.29
N ILE A 38 -4.40 -1.76 -7.16
CA ILE A 38 -4.31 -0.34 -6.84
C ILE A 38 -5.15 -0.06 -5.60
N ILE A 39 -4.58 0.68 -4.66
CA ILE A 39 -5.25 1.18 -3.46
C ILE A 39 -5.27 2.71 -3.47
N GLY A 40 -6.29 3.30 -2.83
CA GLY A 40 -6.52 4.74 -2.82
C GLY A 40 -7.77 5.15 -3.59
N GLN A 41 -7.96 6.46 -3.75
CA GLN A 41 -9.19 7.02 -4.29
C GLN A 41 -9.08 7.27 -5.80
N ARG A 42 -9.99 6.66 -6.57
CA ARG A 42 -10.13 6.92 -8.01
C ARG A 42 -10.69 8.32 -8.30
N SER A 43 -11.56 8.82 -7.41
CA SER A 43 -12.11 10.17 -7.50
C SER A 43 -11.00 11.23 -7.46
N GLY A 44 -11.03 12.15 -8.41
CA GLY A 44 -10.03 13.22 -8.53
C GLY A 44 -8.85 12.88 -9.45
N LEU A 45 -8.70 11.64 -9.90
CA LEU A 45 -7.71 11.30 -10.93
C LEU A 45 -8.20 11.73 -12.32
N PRO A 46 -7.32 12.27 -13.18
CA PRO A 46 -7.66 12.55 -14.58
C PRO A 46 -8.13 11.29 -15.32
N SER A 47 -9.05 11.46 -16.28
CA SER A 47 -9.60 10.34 -17.07
C SER A 47 -8.51 9.51 -17.75
N LYS A 48 -7.49 10.18 -18.33
CA LYS A 48 -6.35 9.51 -18.95
C LYS A 48 -5.58 8.58 -17.99
N VAL A 49 -5.42 9.00 -16.74
CA VAL A 49 -4.77 8.16 -15.70
C VAL A 49 -5.65 6.96 -15.37
N LEU A 50 -6.95 7.18 -15.21
CA LEU A 50 -7.92 6.10 -14.94
C LEU A 50 -7.96 5.07 -16.08
N ASP A 51 -7.94 5.51 -17.33
CA ASP A 51 -7.93 4.65 -18.50
C ASP A 51 -6.67 3.75 -18.53
N GLU A 52 -5.48 4.31 -18.28
CA GLU A 52 -4.24 3.51 -18.24
C GLU A 52 -4.16 2.59 -17.01
N ILE A 53 -4.73 3.01 -15.88
CA ILE A 53 -4.92 2.16 -14.71
C ILE A 53 -5.78 0.95 -15.07
N ASP A 54 -6.96 1.16 -15.64
CA ASP A 54 -7.93 0.09 -15.89
C ASP A 54 -7.41 -0.86 -16.98
N ARG A 55 -6.72 -0.34 -18.02
CA ARG A 55 -6.00 -1.16 -19.00
C ARG A 55 -4.96 -2.06 -18.34
N THR A 56 -4.15 -1.50 -17.45
CA THR A 56 -3.09 -2.24 -16.75
C THR A 56 -3.66 -3.30 -15.83
N LEU A 57 -4.74 -2.99 -15.10
CA LEU A 57 -5.45 -3.96 -14.26
C LEU A 57 -6.06 -5.10 -15.08
N GLN A 58 -6.66 -4.78 -16.23
CA GLN A 58 -7.28 -5.77 -17.10
C GLN A 58 -6.27 -6.76 -17.67
N VAL A 59 -5.14 -6.29 -18.22
CA VAL A 59 -4.12 -7.18 -18.79
C VAL A 59 -3.43 -8.04 -17.74
N CYS A 60 -3.36 -7.57 -16.49
CA CYS A 60 -2.73 -8.28 -15.38
C CYS A 60 -3.72 -9.08 -14.50
N GLN A 61 -5.00 -9.15 -14.86
CA GLN A 61 -6.05 -9.68 -13.97
C GLN A 61 -5.90 -11.17 -13.68
N THR A 62 -5.48 -11.96 -14.68
CA THR A 62 -5.37 -13.42 -14.61
C THR A 62 -4.00 -13.90 -14.14
N HIS A 63 -3.06 -12.97 -13.91
CA HIS A 63 -1.72 -13.30 -13.47
C HIS A 63 -1.70 -13.86 -12.05
N SER A 64 -0.79 -14.81 -11.83
CA SER A 64 -0.65 -15.57 -10.59
C SER A 64 0.71 -15.37 -9.91
N GLY A 65 1.59 -14.55 -10.49
CA GLY A 65 2.90 -14.23 -9.93
C GLY A 65 2.81 -13.20 -8.79
N MET A 66 3.92 -12.49 -8.58
CA MET A 66 4.02 -11.48 -7.54
C MET A 66 2.93 -10.41 -7.70
N THR A 67 2.31 -10.03 -6.58
CA THR A 67 1.35 -8.92 -6.57
C THR A 67 2.08 -7.60 -6.38
N LEU A 68 1.99 -6.71 -7.38
CA LEU A 68 2.41 -5.32 -7.27
C LEU A 68 1.21 -4.47 -6.86
N CYS A 69 1.24 -3.95 -5.63
CA CYS A 69 0.21 -3.04 -5.13
C CYS A 69 0.68 -1.58 -5.20
N LEU A 70 0.01 -0.77 -6.01
CA LEU A 70 0.31 0.66 -6.17
C LEU A 70 -0.67 1.51 -5.35
N ALA A 71 -0.14 2.38 -4.50
CA ALA A 71 -0.92 3.31 -3.71
C ALA A 71 -1.05 4.67 -4.41
N ILE A 72 -2.16 4.89 -5.12
CA ILE A 72 -2.38 6.08 -5.96
C ILE A 72 -3.50 6.91 -5.36
N ASN A 73 -3.24 8.20 -5.14
CA ASN A 73 -4.15 9.09 -4.40
C ASN A 73 -4.62 8.44 -3.07
N TYR A 74 -3.67 7.78 -2.40
CA TYR A 74 -3.91 7.01 -1.19
C TYR A 74 -3.65 7.84 0.07
N GLY A 75 -4.36 7.49 1.14
CA GLY A 75 -4.06 7.94 2.50
C GLY A 75 -4.84 7.10 3.50
N SER A 76 -4.15 6.53 4.48
CA SER A 76 -4.72 5.53 5.39
C SER A 76 -5.89 6.06 6.21
N ARG A 77 -5.84 7.32 6.67
CA ARG A 77 -7.00 7.95 7.32
C ARG A 77 -8.24 8.02 6.42
N ALA A 78 -8.06 8.30 5.13
CA ALA A 78 -9.18 8.37 4.19
C ALA A 78 -9.73 6.97 3.85
N GLU A 79 -8.85 5.97 3.77
CA GLU A 79 -9.22 4.56 3.65
C GLU A 79 -10.06 4.11 4.86
N LEU A 80 -9.60 4.39 6.09
CA LEU A 80 -10.32 4.04 7.32
C LEU A 80 -11.69 4.71 7.38
N VAL A 81 -11.79 6.00 7.05
CA VAL A 81 -13.08 6.70 6.97
C VAL A 81 -14.02 6.03 5.96
N GLY A 82 -13.50 5.59 4.81
CA GLY A 82 -14.26 4.84 3.82
C GLY A 82 -14.78 3.51 4.38
N ALA A 83 -13.91 2.72 5.00
CA ALA A 83 -14.27 1.45 5.62
C ALA A 83 -15.33 1.62 6.72
N ILE A 84 -15.15 2.60 7.61
CA ILE A 84 -16.10 2.91 8.69
C ILE A 84 -17.46 3.31 8.13
N ARG A 85 -17.52 4.15 7.08
CA ARG A 85 -18.78 4.53 6.42
C ARG A 85 -19.49 3.33 5.81
N ASN A 86 -18.75 2.42 5.18
CA ASN A 86 -19.32 1.19 4.61
C ASN A 86 -19.90 0.28 5.70
N ILE A 87 -19.18 0.10 6.81
CA ILE A 87 -19.65 -0.66 7.97
C ILE A 87 -20.91 -0.02 8.55
N ALA A 88 -20.88 1.28 8.81
CA ALA A 88 -22.03 2.01 9.37
C ALA A 88 -23.27 1.92 8.47
N SER A 89 -23.10 1.98 7.15
CA SER A 89 -24.20 1.79 6.18
C SER A 89 -24.83 0.40 6.29
N LYS A 90 -24.00 -0.66 6.39
CA LYS A 90 -24.48 -2.04 6.56
C LYS A 90 -25.24 -2.22 7.89
N VAL A 91 -24.76 -1.59 8.96
CA VAL A 91 -25.46 -1.57 10.25
C VAL A 91 -26.81 -0.87 10.14
N GLN A 92 -26.85 0.30 9.50
CA GLN A 92 -28.09 1.05 9.30
C GLN A 92 -29.12 0.26 8.47
N GLN A 93 -28.68 -0.56 7.53
CA GLN A 93 -29.52 -1.40 6.67
C GLN A 93 -29.95 -2.71 7.35
N GLY A 94 -29.44 -3.01 8.54
CA GLY A 94 -29.71 -4.26 9.26
C GLY A 94 -28.98 -5.48 8.70
N GLU A 95 -28.01 -5.29 7.82
CA GLU A 95 -27.17 -6.36 7.25
C GLU A 95 -26.08 -6.83 8.21
N LEU A 96 -25.75 -6.02 9.21
CA LEU A 96 -24.69 -6.23 10.18
C LEU A 96 -25.12 -5.67 11.54
N LEU A 97 -24.83 -6.37 12.63
CA LEU A 97 -24.99 -5.84 13.99
C LEU A 97 -23.69 -5.17 14.46
N ALA A 98 -23.80 -4.13 15.28
CA ALA A 98 -22.64 -3.36 15.73
C ALA A 98 -21.65 -4.19 16.58
N ASP A 99 -22.14 -5.20 17.29
CA ASP A 99 -21.34 -6.14 18.10
C ASP A 99 -20.59 -7.18 17.26
N GLN A 100 -20.91 -7.30 15.98
CA GLN A 100 -20.20 -8.15 15.00
C GLN A 100 -18.99 -7.42 14.38
N ILE A 101 -18.73 -6.17 14.76
CA ILE A 101 -17.59 -5.41 14.25
C ILE A 101 -16.33 -5.79 15.02
N ASP A 102 -15.43 -6.52 14.35
CA ASP A 102 -14.11 -6.89 14.85
C ASP A 102 -12.98 -6.45 13.90
N GLU A 103 -11.73 -6.73 14.26
CA GLU A 103 -10.55 -6.37 13.46
C GLU A 103 -10.55 -7.03 12.08
N ALA A 104 -11.08 -8.27 11.97
CA ALA A 104 -11.16 -9.00 10.71
C ALA A 104 -12.18 -8.35 9.77
N LEU A 105 -13.34 -7.95 10.31
CA LEU A 105 -14.35 -7.22 9.56
C LEU A 105 -13.79 -5.88 9.09
N VAL A 106 -13.14 -5.09 9.95
CA VAL A 106 -12.53 -3.82 9.53
C VAL A 106 -11.53 -4.06 8.39
N SER A 107 -10.63 -5.03 8.54
CA SER A 107 -9.64 -5.38 7.52
C SER A 107 -10.28 -5.78 6.18
N SER A 108 -11.41 -6.49 6.22
CA SER A 108 -12.17 -6.87 5.02
C SER A 108 -12.76 -5.68 4.26
N GLN A 109 -12.98 -4.54 4.92
CA GLN A 109 -13.55 -3.33 4.35
C GLN A 109 -12.49 -2.31 3.90
N LEU A 110 -11.20 -2.56 4.16
CA LEU A 110 -10.10 -1.72 3.66
C LEU A 110 -9.84 -1.97 2.17
N THR A 111 -9.19 -1.00 1.50
CA THR A 111 -8.82 -1.16 0.08
C THR A 111 -7.72 -2.20 -0.12
N THR A 112 -6.96 -2.50 0.94
CA THR A 112 -6.01 -3.61 0.99
C THR A 112 -6.64 -4.98 1.24
N SER A 113 -7.97 -5.09 1.33
CA SER A 113 -8.64 -6.38 1.56
C SER A 113 -8.19 -7.47 0.58
N GLY A 114 -7.84 -8.63 1.15
CA GLY A 114 -7.25 -9.77 0.44
C GLY A 114 -5.73 -9.70 0.24
N LEU A 115 -5.05 -8.64 0.70
CA LEU A 115 -3.59 -8.59 0.80
C LEU A 115 -3.16 -8.88 2.24
N PRO A 116 -2.04 -9.57 2.46
CA PRO A 116 -1.45 -9.69 3.78
C PRO A 116 -0.91 -8.33 4.25
N ASP A 117 -0.81 -8.16 5.57
CA ASP A 117 -0.14 -7.01 6.15
C ASP A 117 1.36 -7.02 5.78
N PRO A 118 1.99 -5.85 5.59
CA PRO A 118 3.41 -5.79 5.28
C PRO A 118 4.26 -6.31 6.44
N ASP A 119 5.20 -7.20 6.17
CA ASP A 119 6.20 -7.58 7.16
C ASP A 119 7.26 -6.49 7.38
N LEU A 120 7.61 -5.78 6.31
CA LEU A 120 8.69 -4.78 6.28
C LEU A 120 8.21 -3.52 5.55
N LEU A 121 8.35 -2.37 6.21
CA LEU A 121 8.18 -1.05 5.62
C LEU A 121 9.55 -0.39 5.39
N ILE A 122 9.87 -0.14 4.12
CA ILE A 122 11.08 0.56 3.70
C ILE A 122 10.76 2.03 3.44
N ARG A 123 11.54 2.94 4.02
CA ARG A 123 11.44 4.39 3.76
C ARG A 123 12.80 4.99 3.42
N THR A 124 12.87 5.64 2.27
CA THR A 124 14.06 6.33 1.76
C THR A 124 14.14 7.78 2.28
N SER A 125 15.21 8.50 1.93
CA SER A 125 15.48 9.92 2.26
C SER A 125 15.67 10.26 3.75
N GLY A 126 15.82 9.26 4.62
CA GLY A 126 16.10 9.45 6.05
C GLY A 126 14.93 9.94 6.89
N GLU A 127 13.74 10.04 6.30
CA GLU A 127 12.57 10.63 6.94
C GLU A 127 11.94 9.68 7.96
N MET A 128 12.03 10.02 9.25
CA MET A 128 11.52 9.21 10.37
C MET A 128 10.04 9.50 10.66
N ARG A 129 9.17 9.24 9.68
CA ARG A 129 7.71 9.35 9.82
C ARG A 129 7.03 8.31 8.92
N ILE A 130 5.75 8.07 9.12
CA ILE A 130 4.97 7.16 8.26
C ILE A 130 4.24 7.94 7.14
N SER A 131 3.86 9.19 7.40
CA SER A 131 3.16 10.05 6.45
C SER A 131 1.83 9.46 5.94
N ASN A 132 0.99 8.95 6.86
CA ASN A 132 -0.36 8.47 6.55
C ASN A 132 -0.40 7.27 5.58
N PHE A 133 0.67 6.47 5.57
CA PHE A 133 0.79 5.26 4.76
C PHE A 133 0.46 4.00 5.58
N LEU A 134 -0.54 3.21 5.14
CA LEU A 134 -0.88 1.89 5.66
C LEU A 134 -1.00 1.77 7.19
N LEU A 135 -1.54 2.79 7.89
CA LEU A 135 -1.51 2.89 9.36
C LEU A 135 -2.12 1.69 10.10
N TRP A 136 -3.17 1.09 9.53
CA TRP A 136 -3.79 -0.12 10.09
C TRP A 136 -2.88 -1.34 9.86
N GLN A 137 -2.44 -1.48 8.61
CA GLN A 137 -1.74 -2.66 8.11
C GLN A 137 -0.32 -2.77 8.68
N ILE A 138 0.34 -1.65 9.01
CA ILE A 138 1.73 -1.66 9.49
C ILE A 138 1.87 -1.73 11.01
N SER A 139 0.80 -2.06 11.74
CA SER A 139 0.78 -2.07 13.21
C SER A 139 1.89 -2.95 13.83
N TYR A 140 2.27 -4.03 13.14
CA TYR A 140 3.36 -4.95 13.53
C TYR A 140 4.46 -5.08 12.47
N SER A 141 4.52 -4.18 11.49
CA SER A 141 5.61 -4.18 10.50
C SER A 141 6.93 -3.76 11.12
N GLU A 142 8.01 -4.35 10.64
CA GLU A 142 9.35 -3.88 10.91
C GLU A 142 9.68 -2.68 10.02
N PHE A 143 10.30 -1.65 10.59
CA PHE A 143 10.69 -0.47 9.82
C PHE A 143 12.18 -0.50 9.50
N TRP A 144 12.51 -0.21 8.24
CA TRP A 144 13.85 0.06 7.77
C TRP A 144 13.87 1.42 7.06
N VAL A 145 14.64 2.36 7.60
CA VAL A 145 14.73 3.72 7.08
C VAL A 145 16.18 3.96 6.64
N THR A 146 16.36 4.44 5.42
CA THR A 146 17.68 4.73 4.83
C THR A 146 17.79 6.19 4.40
N PRO A 147 18.97 6.83 4.54
CA PRO A 147 19.22 8.15 3.95
C PRO A 147 19.26 8.13 2.41
N THR A 148 19.42 6.97 1.75
CA THR A 148 19.44 6.85 0.29
C THR A 148 18.18 7.48 -0.32
N LEU A 149 18.33 8.34 -1.33
CA LEU A 149 17.20 8.95 -2.03
C LEU A 149 16.54 7.92 -2.95
N TRP A 150 15.23 8.03 -3.20
CA TRP A 150 14.50 7.07 -4.04
C TRP A 150 15.11 6.85 -5.44
N PRO A 151 15.56 7.88 -6.18
CA PRO A 151 16.20 7.68 -7.49
C PRO A 151 17.53 6.90 -7.42
N ASP A 152 18.19 6.91 -6.27
CA ASP A 152 19.47 6.24 -6.03
C ASP A 152 19.30 4.87 -5.35
N PHE A 153 18.09 4.51 -4.96
CA PHE A 153 17.79 3.26 -4.27
C PHE A 153 17.84 2.09 -5.25
N ASP A 154 18.67 1.09 -4.97
CA ASP A 154 18.91 -0.02 -5.89
C ASP A 154 18.61 -1.40 -5.29
N ARG A 155 18.97 -2.45 -6.05
CA ARG A 155 18.79 -3.84 -5.62
C ARG A 155 19.61 -4.19 -4.39
N GLY A 156 20.81 -3.61 -4.23
CA GLY A 156 21.66 -3.79 -3.07
C GLY A 156 21.01 -3.25 -1.81
N ASP A 157 20.42 -2.05 -1.88
CA ASP A 157 19.68 -1.47 -0.75
C ASP A 157 18.49 -2.34 -0.33
N LEU A 158 17.71 -2.86 -1.30
CA LEU A 158 16.59 -3.77 -1.02
C LEU A 158 17.05 -5.05 -0.32
N LEU A 159 18.15 -5.65 -0.79
CA LEU A 159 18.70 -6.86 -0.18
C LEU A 159 19.20 -6.60 1.24
N GLU A 160 19.80 -5.43 1.50
CA GLU A 160 20.21 -5.03 2.84
C GLU A 160 18.99 -4.84 3.75
N ALA A 161 17.93 -4.19 3.29
CA ALA A 161 16.70 -4.04 4.05
C ALA A 161 16.08 -5.40 4.44
N ILE A 162 16.05 -6.36 3.50
CA ILE A 162 15.58 -7.73 3.75
C ILE A 162 16.50 -8.46 4.74
N ARG A 163 17.82 -8.30 4.61
CA ARG A 163 18.79 -8.90 5.54
C ARG A 163 18.62 -8.37 6.96
N GLN A 164 18.43 -7.06 7.11
CA GLN A 164 18.16 -6.42 8.40
C GLN A 164 16.86 -6.92 9.00
N TYR A 165 15.81 -7.05 8.19
CA TYR A 165 14.55 -7.65 8.61
C TYR A 165 14.73 -9.10 9.10
N ALA A 166 15.44 -9.95 8.33
CA ALA A 166 15.65 -11.35 8.67
C ALA A 166 16.46 -11.56 9.97
N ASN A 167 17.31 -10.60 10.34
CA ASN A 167 18.09 -10.65 11.58
C ASN A 167 17.32 -10.17 12.82
N ARG A 168 16.09 -9.66 12.68
CA ARG A 168 15.28 -9.22 13.83
C ARG A 168 14.62 -10.40 14.52
N ASP A 169 14.78 -10.44 15.84
CA ASP A 169 14.19 -11.44 16.71
C ASP A 169 12.71 -11.08 16.92
N ARG A 170 11.80 -11.69 16.12
CA ARG A 170 10.36 -11.35 16.13
C ARG A 170 9.73 -11.75 17.46
N ARG A 171 9.48 -10.77 18.33
CA ARG A 171 8.65 -10.92 19.52
C ARG A 171 7.26 -10.39 19.19
N PHE A 172 6.38 -11.25 18.68
CA PHE A 172 4.95 -10.95 18.50
C PHE A 172 4.23 -10.83 19.86
N GLY A 173 4.69 -9.93 20.74
CA GLY A 173 4.16 -9.78 22.10
C GLY A 173 4.45 -10.94 23.07
N GLY A 174 5.06 -12.04 22.62
CA GLY A 174 5.50 -13.15 23.47
C GLY A 174 6.86 -12.89 24.12
N LEU A 175 6.93 -12.90 25.45
CA LEU A 175 8.19 -12.92 26.21
C LEU A 175 8.97 -14.20 25.87
N LYS A 176 10.31 -14.10 25.70
CA LYS A 176 11.18 -15.28 25.68
C LYS A 176 10.96 -16.07 26.98
N PRO A 177 10.88 -17.41 26.97
CA PRO A 177 11.15 -18.17 28.18
C PRO A 177 12.54 -17.78 28.66
N ALA A 178 12.65 -17.39 29.93
CA ALA A 178 13.95 -17.19 30.55
C ALA A 178 14.71 -18.53 30.50
N GLY A 179 15.82 -18.57 29.77
CA GLY A 179 16.81 -19.64 29.88
C GLY A 179 16.94 -20.54 28.65
N SER A 180 17.96 -20.26 27.86
CA SER A 180 18.91 -21.29 27.43
C SER A 180 20.18 -20.59 26.97
N SER A 181 21.08 -20.43 27.93
CA SER A 181 22.53 -20.29 27.73
C SER A 181 23.09 -21.41 26.89
#